data_AF-A0A6C0U9W4-F1
#
_entry.id   AF-A0A6C0U9W4-F1
#
_cell.length_a   1.000
_cell.length_b   1.000
_cell.length_c   1.000
_cell.angle_alpha   90.00
_cell.angle_beta   90.00
_cell.angle_gamma   90.00
#
_symmetry.space_group_name_H-M   'P 1'
#
loop_
_entity.id
_entity.type
_entity.pdbx_description
1 polymer ?
#
loop_
_entity_poly.entity_id
_entity_poly.type
_entity_poly.pdbx_seq_one_letter_code
_entity_poly.pdbx_strand_id
1 'polypeptide(L)'
;MACWRSAQVDPASCYVASLHHQGLNRILEKGGEKATEVILAKDVGDDPRALAAEVADLWFQTLVMLTHLNLDSAAVLECLQGVPRLAAEFWQRHD
;
A
#
# COMPACT_ATOMS: atom_id res chain seq x y z
N MET A 1 15.32 -6.56 7.89
CA MET A 1 14.83 -5.22 7.49
C MET A 1 15.41 -4.68 6.17
N ALA A 2 16.49 -5.24 5.60
CA ALA A 2 17.08 -4.71 4.36
C ALA A 2 16.29 -4.99 3.06
N CYS A 3 15.55 -6.10 3.01
CA CYS A 3 14.92 -6.58 1.78
C CYS A 3 13.73 -5.70 1.30
N TRP A 4 13.07 -4.94 2.19
CA TRP A 4 11.87 -4.19 1.81
C TRP A 4 12.15 -2.93 0.99
N ARG A 5 13.37 -2.36 1.10
CA ARG A 5 13.73 -1.06 0.49
C ARG A 5 14.50 -1.14 -0.81
N SER A 6 15.00 -2.31 -1.19
CA SER A 6 16.05 -2.39 -2.20
C SER A 6 15.67 -3.33 -3.34
N ALA A 7 15.57 -2.75 -4.54
CA ALA A 7 15.48 -3.49 -5.81
C ALA A 7 16.80 -4.19 -6.19
N GLN A 8 17.89 -4.00 -5.43
CA GLN A 8 19.22 -4.54 -5.69
C GLN A 8 19.52 -5.82 -4.90
N VAL A 9 18.54 -6.39 -4.20
CA VAL A 9 18.70 -7.66 -3.48
C VAL A 9 18.33 -8.81 -4.40
N ASP A 10 18.98 -9.97 -4.24
CA ASP A 10 18.63 -11.21 -4.93
C ASP A 10 17.10 -11.43 -4.90
N PRO A 11 16.42 -11.57 -6.06
CA PRO A 11 14.98 -11.79 -6.12
C PRO A 11 14.48 -12.99 -5.31
N ALA A 12 15.33 -14.01 -5.10
CA ALA A 12 15.01 -15.19 -4.30
C ALA A 12 15.15 -14.96 -2.79
N SER A 13 15.80 -13.87 -2.37
CA SER A 13 16.07 -13.58 -0.96
C SER A 13 14.83 -13.21 -0.16
N CYS A 14 13.82 -12.62 -0.81
CA CYS A 14 12.54 -12.31 -0.20
C CYS A 14 11.47 -11.91 -1.21
N TYR A 15 10.21 -11.95 -0.78
CA TYR A 15 9.05 -11.60 -1.59
C TYR A 15 9.12 -10.22 -2.23
N VAL A 16 9.52 -9.19 -1.46
CA VAL A 16 9.60 -7.80 -1.94
C VAL A 16 10.67 -7.64 -3.03
N ALA A 17 11.84 -8.26 -2.86
CA ALA A 17 12.89 -8.27 -3.88
C ALA A 17 12.40 -8.92 -5.18
N SER A 18 11.65 -10.03 -5.07
CA SER A 18 11.00 -10.67 -6.22
C SER A 18 10.00 -9.75 -6.93
N LEU A 19 9.21 -8.97 -6.18
CA LEU A 19 8.26 -8.01 -6.75
C LEU A 19 8.99 -6.86 -7.46
N HIS A 20 10.05 -6.31 -6.87
CA HIS A 20 10.87 -5.30 -7.53
C HIS A 20 11.47 -5.82 -8.83
N HIS A 21 11.92 -7.08 -8.86
CA HIS A 21 12.48 -7.70 -10.05
C HIS A 21 11.42 -7.98 -11.13
N GLN A 22 10.20 -8.36 -10.74
CA GLN A 22 9.07 -8.56 -11.66
C GLN A 22 8.57 -7.23 -12.28
N GLY A 23 8.92 -6.09 -11.68
CA GLY A 23 8.69 -4.77 -12.24
C GLY A 23 7.34 -4.14 -11.87
N LEU A 24 7.17 -2.87 -12.26
CA LEU A 24 6.03 -2.04 -11.88
C LEU A 24 4.67 -2.64 -12.25
N ASN A 25 4.53 -3.22 -13.45
CA ASN A 25 3.24 -3.77 -13.89
C ASN A 25 2.74 -4.86 -12.92
N ARG A 26 3.63 -5.73 -12.48
CA ARG A 26 3.28 -6.81 -11.56
C ARG A 26 2.91 -6.29 -10.17
N ILE A 27 3.59 -5.25 -9.71
CA ILE A 27 3.25 -4.57 -8.45
C ILE A 27 1.87 -3.93 -8.55
N LEU A 28 1.56 -3.26 -9.67
CA LEU A 28 0.26 -2.63 -9.92
C LEU A 28 -0.88 -3.66 -10.04
N GLU A 29 -0.64 -4.79 -10.72
CA GLU A 29 -1.58 -5.92 -10.74
C GLU A 29 -1.93 -6.37 -9.33
N LYS A 30 -0.91 -6.58 -8.48
CA LYS A 30 -1.11 -6.96 -7.08
C LYS A 30 -1.87 -5.88 -6.30
N GLY A 31 -1.55 -4.60 -6.51
CA GLY A 31 -2.31 -3.50 -5.91
C GLY A 31 -3.79 -3.50 -6.31
N GLY A 32 -4.09 -3.77 -7.59
CA GLY A 32 -5.46 -3.87 -8.10
C GLY A 32 -6.23 -5.07 -7.53
N GLU A 33 -5.57 -6.23 -7.39
CA GLU A 33 -6.12 -7.40 -6.69
C GLU A 33 -6.53 -7.03 -5.26
N LYS A 34 -5.63 -6.41 -4.49
CA LYS A 34 -5.89 -6.03 -3.09
C LYS A 34 -6.98 -4.96 -2.95
N ALA A 35 -7.04 -4.00 -3.86
CA ALA A 35 -8.12 -3.03 -3.88
C ALA A 35 -9.49 -3.71 -4.09
N THR A 36 -9.54 -4.74 -4.94
CA THR A 36 -10.76 -5.52 -5.18
C THR A 36 -11.14 -6.35 -3.96
N GLU A 37 -10.16 -7.00 -3.31
CA GLU A 37 -10.39 -7.76 -2.08
C GLU A 37 -10.92 -6.89 -0.93
N VAL A 38 -10.42 -5.66 -0.76
CA VAL A 38 -10.97 -4.68 0.20
C VAL A 38 -12.44 -4.38 -0.09
N ILE A 39 -12.81 -4.18 -1.36
CA ILE A 39 -14.20 -3.93 -1.76
C ILE A 39 -15.08 -5.13 -1.40
N LEU A 40 -14.61 -6.35 -1.68
CA LEU A 40 -15.35 -7.58 -1.39
C LEU A 40 -15.44 -7.86 0.12
N ALA A 41 -14.41 -7.53 0.90
CA ALA A 41 -14.39 -7.73 2.34
C ALA A 41 -15.50 -6.98 3.08
N LYS A 42 -16.01 -5.88 2.51
CA LYS A 42 -17.19 -5.17 3.01
C LYS A 42 -18.44 -6.06 3.04
N ASP A 43 -18.60 -6.93 2.04
CA ASP A 43 -19.81 -7.74 1.86
C ASP A 43 -19.74 -9.07 2.64
N VAL A 44 -18.59 -9.41 3.23
CA VAL A 44 -18.37 -10.68 3.96
C VAL A 44 -18.99 -10.70 5.36
N GLY A 45 -19.54 -9.57 5.83
CA GLY A 45 -20.32 -9.49 7.06
C GLY A 45 -19.44 -9.37 8.31
N ASP A 46 -19.63 -8.27 9.04
CA ASP A 46 -19.27 -8.01 10.45
C ASP A 46 -17.93 -8.54 11.05
N ASP A 47 -16.91 -8.91 10.25
CA ASP A 47 -15.54 -9.09 10.75
C ASP A 47 -14.65 -7.91 10.35
N PRO A 48 -14.56 -6.86 11.21
CA PRO A 48 -13.63 -5.76 11.05
C PRO A 48 -12.17 -6.20 10.82
N ARG A 49 -11.78 -7.40 11.27
CA ARG A 49 -10.41 -7.90 11.09
C ARG A 49 -10.15 -8.36 9.67
N ALA A 50 -11.16 -8.90 8.98
CA ALA A 50 -11.03 -9.25 7.57
C ALA A 50 -10.79 -7.99 6.73
N LEU A 51 -11.60 -6.96 6.94
CA LEU A 51 -11.40 -5.67 6.29
C LEU A 51 -10.02 -5.06 6.62
N ALA A 52 -9.62 -5.08 7.90
CA ALA A 52 -8.32 -4.55 8.30
C ALA A 52 -7.14 -5.32 7.67
N ALA A 53 -7.25 -6.64 7.52
CA ALA A 53 -6.24 -7.47 6.86
C ALA A 53 -6.10 -7.10 5.38
N GLU A 54 -7.21 -6.96 4.64
CA GLU A 54 -7.16 -6.58 3.23
C GLU A 54 -6.65 -5.15 3.02
N VAL A 55 -7.03 -4.22 3.91
CA VAL A 55 -6.50 -2.85 3.88
C VAL A 55 -4.99 -2.85 4.17
N ALA A 56 -4.51 -3.68 5.09
CA ALA A 56 -3.08 -3.82 5.37
C ALA A 56 -2.31 -4.36 4.16
N ASP A 57 -2.85 -5.35 3.45
CA ASP A 57 -2.29 -5.87 2.20
C ASP A 57 -2.23 -4.81 1.10
N LEU A 58 -3.29 -4.02 0.94
CA LEU A 58 -3.32 -2.89 0.00
C LEU A 58 -2.27 -1.82 0.35
N TRP A 59 -2.14 -1.46 1.63
CA TRP A 59 -1.12 -0.52 2.09
C TRP A 59 0.29 -1.06 1.83
N PHE A 60 0.51 -2.34 2.11
CA PHE A 60 1.79 -2.99 1.82
C PHE A 60 2.15 -2.89 0.33
N GLN A 61 1.22 -3.24 -0.58
CA GLN A 61 1.46 -3.12 -2.02
C GLN A 61 1.72 -1.67 -2.44
N THR A 62 1.00 -0.71 -1.84
CA THR A 62 1.21 0.72 -2.09
C THR A 62 2.62 1.17 -1.67
N LEU A 63 3.09 0.76 -0.49
CA LEU A 63 4.43 1.09 0.00
C LEU A 63 5.54 0.45 -0.86
N VAL A 64 5.34 -0.77 -1.35
CA VAL A 64 6.25 -1.44 -2.28
C VAL A 64 6.28 -0.69 -3.63
N MET A 65 5.14 -0.26 -4.14
CA MET A 65 5.05 0.56 -5.36
C MET A 65 5.79 1.89 -5.21
N LEU A 66 5.56 2.63 -4.11
CA LEU A 66 6.26 3.89 -3.85
C LEU A 66 7.77 3.68 -3.85
N THR A 67 8.24 2.67 -3.12
CA THR A 67 9.67 2.33 -3.05
C THR A 67 10.23 1.97 -4.43
N HIS A 68 9.48 1.23 -5.25
CA HIS A 68 9.88 0.89 -6.62
C HIS A 68 10.04 2.12 -7.51
N LEU A 69 9.26 3.17 -7.25
CA LEU A 69 9.31 4.45 -7.95
C LEU A 69 10.28 5.46 -7.30
N ASN A 70 11.08 5.03 -6.31
CA ASN A 70 11.97 5.88 -5.51
C ASN A 70 11.23 6.99 -4.75
N LEU A 71 9.99 6.71 -4.32
CA LEU A 71 9.17 7.55 -3.45
C LEU A 71 9.05 6.90 -2.07
N ASP A 72 8.76 7.72 -1.06
CA ASP A 72 8.39 7.25 0.26
C ASP A 72 6.94 7.67 0.61
N SER A 73 6.48 7.26 1.78
CA SER A 73 5.15 7.63 2.27
C SER A 73 5.01 9.13 2.56
N ALA A 74 6.10 9.87 2.76
CA ALA A 74 6.01 11.31 3.05
C ALA A 74 5.47 12.06 1.83
N ALA A 75 5.88 11.70 0.62
CA ALA A 75 5.33 12.27 -0.60
C ALA A 75 3.80 12.13 -0.70
N VAL A 76 3.24 11.00 -0.23
CA VAL A 76 1.78 10.78 -0.18
C VAL A 76 1.13 11.62 0.92
N LEU A 77 1.75 11.68 2.10
CA LEU A 77 1.24 12.49 3.22
C LEU A 77 1.21 13.98 2.88
N GLU A 78 2.24 14.50 2.21
CA GLU A 78 2.28 15.88 1.70
C GLU A 78 1.13 16.13 0.72
N CYS A 79 0.88 15.19 -0.20
CA CYS A 79 -0.28 15.27 -1.10
C CYS A 79 -1.60 15.33 -0.32
N LEU A 80 -1.78 14.47 0.69
CA LEU A 80 -3.00 14.43 1.50
C LEU A 80 -3.21 15.71 2.32
N GLN A 81 -2.14 16.27 2.90
CA GLN A 81 -2.19 17.56 3.61
C GLN A 81 -2.56 18.73 2.70
N GLY A 82 -2.09 18.68 1.45
CA GLY A 82 -2.41 19.67 0.43
C GLY A 82 -3.84 19.62 -0.10
N VAL A 83 -4.64 18.59 0.23
CA VAL A 83 -6.04 18.47 -0.19
C VAL A 83 -6.96 19.12 0.87
N PRO A 84 -7.49 20.34 0.63
CA PRO A 84 -8.18 21.11 1.68
C PRO A 84 -9.42 20.39 2.21
N ARG A 85 -10.09 19.59 1.36
CA ARG A 85 -11.28 18.82 1.72
C ARG A 85 -10.99 17.68 2.69
N LEU A 86 -9.87 16.99 2.53
CA LEU A 86 -9.47 15.90 3.43
C LEU A 86 -8.89 16.46 4.73
N ALA A 87 -8.10 17.54 4.64
CA ALA A 87 -7.45 18.11 5.81
C ALA A 87 -8.44 18.71 6.83
N ALA A 88 -9.50 19.39 6.36
CA ALA A 88 -10.45 20.06 7.23
C ALA A 88 -11.40 19.10 7.96
N GLU A 89 -11.86 18.03 7.30
CA GLU A 89 -12.91 17.15 7.86
C GLU A 89 -12.35 15.93 8.61
N PHE A 90 -11.17 15.45 8.23
CA PHE A 90 -10.59 14.21 8.77
C PHE A 90 -9.73 14.46 10.03
N TRP A 91 -8.81 15.42 9.98
CA TRP A 91 -7.87 15.66 11.10
C TRP A 91 -8.48 16.40 12.28
N GLN A 92 -9.59 17.12 12.11
CA GLN A 92 -10.26 17.82 13.22
C GLN A 92 -11.10 16.91 14.12
N ARG A 93 -11.38 15.67 13.70
CA ARG A 93 -12.31 14.75 14.40
C ARG A 93 -11.63 13.74 15.33
N HIS A 94 -10.30 13.71 15.39
CA HIS A 94 -9.54 12.61 16.01
C HIS A 94 -8.47 13.03 17.03
N ASP A 95 -8.56 14.25 17.58
CA ASP A 95 -7.84 14.64 18.81
C ASP A 95 -8.65 14.32 20.07
#